data_AF-A0AAD6IKH0-F1
#
_entry.id   AF-A0AAD6IKH0-F1
#
_cell.length_a   1.000
_cell.length_b   1.000
_cell.length_c   1.000
_cell.angle_alpha   90.00
_cell.angle_beta   90.00
_cell.angle_gamma   90.00
#
_symmetry.space_group_name_H-M   'P 1'
#
loop_
_entity.id
_entity.type
_entity.pdbx_description
1 polymer ?
#
loop_
_entity_poly.entity_id
_entity_poly.type
_entity_poly.pdbx_seq_one_letter_code
_entity_poly.pdbx_strand_id
1 'polypeptide(L)'
;MPKPAKNTTVWRENRRKRGSQPDPHKRIRADRMRWYRAKRASFKKANDIFVDGLDTGCDRRVYVLVMSTKQSQVRYATYDSHPELEWIPNVEDVMNHWPRPELWDPSSFDDTQQQKETAEAKKGRTKKAMRVSRPPILKI
;
A
#
# COMPACT_ATOMS: atom_id res chain seq x y z
N MET A 1 2.09 -3.23 -49.58
CA MET A 1 3.10 -4.22 -49.11
C MET A 1 3.37 -4.01 -47.63
N PRO A 2 3.30 -5.05 -46.79
CA PRO A 2 3.63 -4.92 -45.36
C PRO A 2 5.14 -4.67 -45.19
N LYS A 3 5.51 -3.71 -44.34
CA LYS A 3 6.92 -3.37 -44.07
C LYS A 3 7.59 -4.53 -43.28
N PRO A 4 8.84 -4.92 -43.60
CA PRO A 4 9.54 -5.95 -42.85
C PRO A 4 9.77 -5.48 -41.41
N ALA A 5 9.44 -6.35 -40.45
CA ALA A 5 9.62 -6.07 -39.03
C ALA A 5 11.10 -5.86 -38.72
N LYS A 6 11.46 -4.63 -38.37
CA LYS A 6 12.82 -4.24 -37.98
C LYS A 6 13.27 -5.06 -36.76
N ASN A 7 14.36 -5.80 -36.92
CA ASN A 7 15.34 -6.21 -35.92
C ASN A 7 14.74 -6.57 -34.55
N THR A 8 14.19 -7.78 -34.43
CA THR A 8 14.09 -8.42 -33.12
C THR A 8 15.50 -8.70 -32.63
N THR A 9 16.04 -7.78 -31.82
CA THR A 9 17.30 -7.98 -31.10
C THR A 9 17.31 -9.37 -30.46
N VAL A 10 18.42 -10.11 -30.59
CA VAL A 10 18.64 -11.44 -30.01
C VAL A 10 18.16 -11.53 -28.55
N TRP A 11 18.27 -10.43 -27.79
CA TRP A 11 17.73 -10.30 -26.44
C TRP A 11 16.20 -10.45 -26.33
N ARG A 12 15.39 -9.84 -27.21
CA ARG A 12 13.92 -9.97 -27.20
C ARG A 12 13.50 -11.39 -27.53
N GLU A 13 14.20 -12.02 -28.46
CA GLU A 13 13.95 -13.39 -28.86
C GLU A 13 14.34 -14.37 -27.74
N ASN A 14 15.50 -14.18 -27.11
CA ASN A 14 15.93 -14.93 -25.94
C ASN A 14 15.00 -14.74 -24.74
N ARG A 15 14.42 -13.55 -24.55
CA ARG A 15 13.44 -13.27 -23.50
C ARG A 15 12.09 -13.93 -23.76
N ARG A 16 11.66 -14.01 -25.02
CA ARG A 16 10.48 -14.80 -25.43
C ARG A 16 10.70 -16.31 -25.29
N LYS A 17 11.89 -16.82 -25.66
CA LYS A 17 12.28 -18.23 -25.57
C LYS A 17 12.47 -18.72 -24.12
N ARG A 18 12.76 -17.82 -23.17
CA ARG A 18 12.96 -18.16 -21.75
C ARG A 18 11.70 -18.62 -21.00
N GLY A 19 10.55 -18.69 -21.66
CA GLY A 19 9.36 -19.32 -21.11
C GLY A 19 8.71 -18.53 -19.96
N SER A 20 7.38 -18.60 -19.93
CA SER A 20 6.51 -17.89 -18.99
C SER A 20 6.55 -18.45 -17.55
N GLN A 21 7.48 -19.36 -17.22
CA GLN A 21 7.53 -20.04 -15.93
C GLN A 21 8.73 -19.53 -15.12
N PRO A 22 8.51 -18.66 -14.12
CA PRO A 22 9.59 -18.21 -13.25
C PRO A 22 10.16 -19.39 -12.47
N ASP A 23 11.49 -19.51 -12.45
CA ASP A 23 12.24 -20.44 -11.61
C ASP A 23 11.67 -20.43 -10.17
N PRO A 24 11.23 -21.59 -9.64
CA PRO A 24 10.63 -21.69 -8.32
C PRO A 24 11.47 -21.04 -7.22
N HIS A 25 12.80 -21.15 -7.28
CA HIS A 25 13.69 -20.54 -6.28
C HIS A 25 13.70 -19.01 -6.36
N LYS A 26 13.67 -18.46 -7.58
CA LYS A 26 13.58 -17.01 -7.79
C LYS A 26 12.24 -16.46 -7.33
N ARG A 27 11.16 -17.21 -7.55
CA ARG A 27 9.82 -16.86 -7.07
C ARG A 27 9.76 -16.84 -5.54
N ILE A 28 10.24 -17.89 -4.87
CA ILE A 28 10.29 -17.95 -3.39
C ILE A 28 11.05 -16.76 -2.82
N ARG A 29 12.22 -16.42 -3.40
CA ARG A 29 13.00 -15.26 -2.97
C ARG A 29 12.25 -13.95 -3.20
N ALA A 30 11.60 -13.78 -4.34
CA ALA A 30 10.82 -12.60 -4.67
C ALA A 30 9.63 -12.42 -3.70
N ASP A 31 8.89 -13.49 -3.42
CA ASP A 31 7.75 -13.49 -2.49
C ASP A 31 8.21 -13.13 -1.06
N ARG A 32 9.33 -13.72 -0.61
CA ARG A 32 9.95 -13.39 0.67
C ARG A 32 10.31 -11.89 0.75
N MET A 33 10.95 -11.35 -0.29
CA MET A 33 11.33 -9.93 -0.33
C MET A 33 10.11 -9.00 -0.42
N ARG A 34 9.06 -9.41 -1.14
CA ARG A 34 7.78 -8.69 -1.20
C ARG A 34 7.18 -8.58 0.21
N TRP A 35 7.14 -9.68 0.95
CA TRP A 35 6.68 -9.67 2.34
C TRP A 35 7.53 -8.77 3.24
N TYR A 36 8.86 -8.85 3.17
CA TYR A 36 9.73 -7.97 3.97
C TYR A 36 9.50 -6.48 3.68
N ARG A 37 9.35 -6.11 2.40
CA ARG A 37 9.08 -4.72 1.99
C ARG A 37 7.72 -4.25 2.49
N ALA A 38 6.68 -5.07 2.34
CA ALA A 38 5.34 -4.75 2.80
C ALA A 38 5.33 -4.56 4.34
N LYS A 39 5.92 -5.50 5.08
CA LYS A 39 6.04 -5.40 6.55
C LYS A 39 6.75 -4.11 6.97
N ARG A 40 7.90 -3.79 6.37
CA ARG A 40 8.64 -2.56 6.66
C ARG A 40 7.81 -1.31 6.36
N ALA A 41 7.07 -1.31 5.25
CA ALA A 41 6.19 -0.20 4.89
C ALA A 41 5.05 -0.03 5.92
N SER A 42 4.45 -1.12 6.40
CA SER A 42 3.42 -1.08 7.44
C SER A 42 3.96 -0.49 8.74
N PHE A 43 5.13 -0.92 9.20
CA PHE A 43 5.75 -0.36 10.41
C PHE A 43 6.13 1.11 10.25
N LYS A 44 6.60 1.51 9.07
CA LYS A 44 6.85 2.94 8.79
C LYS A 44 5.55 3.74 8.92
N LYS A 45 4.44 3.29 8.33
CA LYS A 45 3.16 3.97 8.45
C LYS A 45 2.67 4.06 9.89
N ALA A 46 2.84 2.99 10.67
CA ALA A 46 2.51 2.98 12.09
C ALA A 46 3.34 4.04 12.86
N ASN A 47 4.62 4.18 12.54
CA ASN A 47 5.46 5.25 13.10
C ASN A 47 5.04 6.64 12.63
N ASP A 48 4.65 6.80 11.37
CA ASP A 48 4.17 8.08 10.86
C ASP A 48 2.90 8.55 11.63
N ILE A 49 2.01 7.64 12.04
CA ILE A 49 0.84 7.94 12.90
C ILE A 49 1.26 8.45 14.29
N PHE A 50 2.28 7.82 14.88
CA PHE A 50 2.84 8.23 16.17
C PHE A 50 3.45 9.63 16.09
N VAL A 51 4.30 9.87 15.09
CA VAL A 51 4.95 11.17 14.88
C VAL A 51 3.92 12.28 14.65
N ASP A 52 2.88 12.03 13.85
CA ASP A 52 1.78 12.99 13.66
C ASP A 52 1.03 13.29 14.97
N GLY A 53 0.94 12.31 15.88
CA GLY A 53 0.43 12.51 17.24
C GLY A 53 1.28 13.51 18.03
N LEU A 54 2.59 13.32 18.02
CA LEU A 54 3.53 14.25 18.66
C LEU A 54 3.41 15.66 18.09
N ASP A 55 3.36 15.79 16.77
CA ASP A 55 3.27 17.09 16.08
C ASP A 55 1.95 17.82 16.38
N THR A 56 0.86 17.08 16.59
CA THR A 56 -0.46 17.62 16.95
C THR A 56 -0.67 17.81 18.45
N GLY A 57 0.30 17.42 19.29
CA GLY A 57 0.19 17.47 20.76
C GLY A 57 -0.71 16.39 21.36
N CYS A 58 -1.05 15.35 20.61
CA CYS A 58 -1.83 14.21 21.07
C CYS A 58 -0.92 13.05 21.48
N ASP A 59 -1.07 12.51 22.69
CA ASP A 59 -0.42 11.25 23.07
C ASP A 59 -1.08 10.09 22.30
N ARG A 60 -0.40 9.62 21.25
CA ARG A 60 -0.82 8.46 20.46
C ARG A 60 0.15 7.34 20.74
N ARG A 61 -0.37 6.21 21.17
CA ARG A 61 0.43 5.03 21.40
C ARG A 61 0.06 3.96 20.39
N VAL A 62 1.06 3.44 19.69
CA VAL A 62 0.87 2.53 18.55
C VAL A 62 1.64 1.24 18.79
N TYR A 63 0.91 0.13 18.82
CA TYR A 63 1.46 -1.21 18.87
C TYR A 63 0.95 -2.02 17.68
N VAL A 64 1.84 -2.70 16.98
CA VAL A 64 1.49 -3.55 15.83
C VAL A 64 2.13 -4.93 16.00
N LEU A 65 1.32 -5.98 15.92
CA LEU A 65 1.76 -7.37 15.92
C LEU A 65 1.44 -8.01 14.56
N VAL A 66 2.47 -8.52 13.89
CA VAL A 66 2.32 -9.35 12.69
C VAL A 66 2.77 -10.77 13.01
N MET A 67 1.81 -11.68 13.11
CA MET A 67 2.06 -13.10 13.33
C MET A 67 2.00 -13.88 12.01
N SER A 68 2.97 -14.78 11.81
CA SER A 68 3.02 -15.71 10.68
C SER A 68 3.23 -17.11 11.21
N THR A 69 2.35 -18.03 10.83
CA THR A 69 2.47 -19.44 11.16
C THR A 69 2.84 -20.23 9.91
N LYS A 70 3.89 -21.05 9.99
CA LYS A 70 4.25 -21.98 8.91
C LYS A 70 4.62 -23.33 9.51
N GLN A 71 3.88 -24.37 9.15
CA GLN A 71 4.19 -25.77 9.51
C GLN A 71 4.63 -25.90 10.98
N SER A 72 3.79 -25.39 11.89
CA SER A 72 4.00 -25.43 13.35
C SER A 72 4.99 -24.42 13.95
N GLN A 73 5.77 -23.69 13.15
CA GLN A 73 6.59 -22.58 13.66
C GLN A 73 5.80 -21.27 13.64
N VAL A 74 5.60 -20.68 14.81
CA VAL A 74 5.08 -19.31 14.96
C VAL A 74 6.25 -18.34 14.87
N ARG A 75 6.15 -17.36 13.99
CA ARG A 75 7.07 -16.22 13.93
C ARG A 75 6.25 -14.95 14.08
N TYR A 76 6.68 -14.07 14.95
CA TYR A 76 6.05 -12.76 15.08
C TYR A 76 7.06 -11.65 14.82
N ALA A 77 6.55 -10.49 14.42
CA ALA A 77 7.29 -9.25 14.36
C ALA A 77 6.40 -8.16 14.96
N THR A 78 6.98 -7.39 15.87
CA THR A 78 6.30 -6.30 16.55
C THR A 78 6.87 -4.96 16.15
N TYR A 79 6.05 -3.93 16.24
CA TYR A 79 6.45 -2.54 16.28
C TYR A 79 5.79 -1.93 17.51
N ASP A 80 6.60 -1.21 18.29
CA ASP A 80 6.15 -0.50 19.48
C ASP A 80 6.73 0.91 19.45
N SER A 81 5.84 1.90 19.50
CA SER A 81 6.20 3.32 19.64
C SER A 81 6.90 3.67 20.95
N HIS A 82 6.69 2.88 22.02
CA HIS A 82 7.16 3.17 23.37
C HIS A 82 7.82 1.93 24.02
N PRO A 83 8.96 1.45 23.48
CA PRO A 83 9.56 0.17 23.90
C PRO A 83 10.07 0.14 25.34
N GLU A 84 10.26 1.31 25.96
CA GLU A 84 10.71 1.44 27.37
C GLU A 84 9.54 1.46 28.35
N LEU A 85 8.32 1.67 27.87
CA LEU A 85 7.12 1.62 28.68
C LEU A 85 6.60 0.18 28.67
N GLU A 86 6.21 -0.33 29.84
CA GLU A 86 5.50 -1.61 29.95
C GLU A 86 4.05 -1.41 29.48
N TRP A 87 3.88 -1.25 28.16
CA TRP A 87 2.60 -0.96 27.53
C TRP A 87 2.37 -1.92 26.37
N ILE A 88 2.08 -3.18 26.71
CA ILE A 88 1.40 -4.11 25.82
C ILE A 88 0.02 -4.32 26.44
N PRO A 89 -1.00 -3.54 26.04
CA PRO A 89 -2.28 -3.62 26.71
C PRO A 89 -2.92 -4.99 26.43
N ASN A 90 -3.38 -5.65 27.48
CA ASN A 90 -4.18 -6.87 27.34
C ASN A 90 -5.44 -6.50 26.54
N VAL A 91 -5.87 -7.37 25.62
CA VAL A 91 -7.06 -7.12 24.77
C VAL A 91 -8.28 -6.80 25.62
N GLU A 92 -8.42 -7.48 26.76
CA GLU A 92 -9.48 -7.25 27.73
C GLU A 92 -9.43 -5.84 28.34
N ASP A 93 -8.23 -5.33 28.64
CA ASP A 93 -8.05 -3.99 29.20
C ASP A 93 -8.35 -2.90 28.18
N VAL A 94 -8.00 -3.11 26.90
CA VAL A 94 -8.35 -2.19 25.80
C VAL A 94 -9.87 -2.13 25.61
N MET A 95 -10.55 -3.29 25.67
CA MET A 95 -12.00 -3.36 25.48
C MET A 95 -12.77 -2.76 26.65
N ASN A 96 -12.26 -2.86 27.88
CA ASN A 96 -12.94 -2.37 29.08
C ASN A 96 -12.79 -0.86 29.32
N HIS A 97 -11.73 -0.21 28.82
CA HIS A 97 -11.37 1.16 29.20
C HIS A 97 -11.51 2.23 28.11
N TRP A 98 -11.91 1.86 26.87
CA TRP A 98 -12.00 2.80 25.76
C TRP A 98 -13.43 2.89 25.20
N PRO A 99 -13.94 4.06 24.79
CA PRO A 99 -15.20 4.12 24.05
C PRO A 99 -15.07 3.30 22.75
N ARG A 100 -16.18 2.66 22.36
CA ARG A 100 -16.32 1.62 21.32
C ARG A 100 -15.09 1.46 20.41
N PRO A 101 -14.37 0.33 20.46
CA PRO A 101 -13.26 0.09 19.56
C PRO A 101 -13.75 0.18 18.12
N GLU A 102 -13.17 1.11 17.35
CA GLU A 102 -13.33 1.13 15.90
C GLU A 102 -12.58 -0.08 15.35
N LEU A 103 -13.33 -1.15 15.06
CA LEU A 103 -12.77 -2.40 14.56
C LEU A 103 -12.54 -2.28 13.06
N TRP A 104 -11.27 -2.26 12.66
CA TRP A 104 -10.87 -2.35 11.27
C TRP A 104 -10.57 -3.81 10.92
N ASP A 105 -11.25 -4.33 9.92
CA ASP A 105 -11.05 -5.69 9.39
C ASP A 105 -10.65 -5.63 7.90
N PRO A 106 -10.30 -6.77 7.25
CA PRO A 106 -9.96 -6.73 5.83
C PRO A 106 -11.05 -6.14 4.93
N SER A 107 -12.33 -6.29 5.30
CA SER A 107 -13.46 -5.76 4.52
C SER A 107 -13.55 -4.23 4.56
N SER A 108 -13.02 -3.62 5.62
CA SER A 108 -12.92 -2.17 5.79
C SER A 108 -12.02 -1.48 4.74
N PHE A 109 -11.23 -2.27 3.99
CA PHE A 109 -10.32 -1.79 2.93
C PHE A 109 -10.77 -2.17 1.51
N ASP A 110 -11.96 -2.78 1.35
CA ASP A 110 -12.50 -3.07 0.03
C ASP A 110 -13.08 -1.79 -0.60
N ASP A 111 -12.30 -1.17 -1.50
CA ASP A 111 -12.66 0.04 -2.26
C ASP A 111 -13.98 -0.10 -3.07
N THR A 112 -14.50 -1.31 -3.24
CA THR A 112 -15.71 -1.60 -4.02
C THR A 112 -16.98 -0.96 -3.45
N GLN A 113 -17.03 -0.68 -2.14
CA GLN A 113 -18.15 0.04 -1.52
C GLN A 113 -17.97 1.57 -1.60
N GLN A 114 -16.77 2.10 -1.33
CA GLN A 114 -16.48 3.54 -1.38
C GLN A 114 -16.54 4.13 -2.80
N GLN A 115 -16.22 3.33 -3.83
CA GLN A 115 -16.31 3.78 -5.22
C GLN A 115 -17.75 3.92 -5.72
N LYS A 116 -18.73 3.20 -5.17
CA LYS A 116 -20.15 3.34 -5.58
C LYS A 116 -20.72 4.67 -5.12
N GLU A 117 -20.48 5.04 -3.87
CA GLU A 117 -20.95 6.31 -3.29
C GLU A 117 -20.30 7.53 -3.95
N THR A 118 -19.01 7.45 -4.28
CA THR A 118 -18.30 8.55 -4.95
C THR A 118 -18.53 8.61 -6.47
N ALA A 119 -18.88 7.51 -7.13
CA ALA A 119 -19.23 7.50 -8.55
C ALA A 119 -20.63 8.10 -8.81
N GLU A 120 -21.59 7.91 -7.91
CA GLU A 120 -22.89 8.58 -7.99
C GLU A 120 -22.76 10.09 -7.77
N ALA A 121 -21.90 10.54 -6.84
CA ALA A 121 -21.62 11.97 -6.62
C ALA A 121 -20.83 12.64 -7.78
N LYS A 122 -20.17 11.88 -8.66
CA LYS A 122 -19.30 12.42 -9.73
C LYS A 122 -19.89 12.37 -11.15
N LYS A 123 -21.12 11.87 -11.33
CA LYS A 123 -21.81 11.85 -12.64
C LYS A 123 -22.18 13.23 -13.22
N GLY A 124 -21.90 14.33 -12.52
CA GLY A 124 -22.25 15.69 -12.95
C GLY A 124 -21.13 16.58 -13.51
N ARG A 125 -19.85 16.16 -13.52
CA ARG A 125 -18.74 17.06 -13.89
C ARG A 125 -18.00 16.62 -15.15
N THR A 126 -18.58 16.95 -16.31
CA THR A 126 -17.84 17.01 -17.58
C THR A 126 -16.72 18.05 -17.44
N LYS A 127 -15.47 17.59 -17.45
CA LYS A 127 -14.29 18.46 -17.51
C LYS A 127 -14.30 19.20 -18.86
N LYS A 128 -14.80 20.44 -18.89
CA LYS A 128 -14.55 21.34 -20.02
C LYS A 128 -13.03 21.53 -20.11
N ALA A 129 -12.43 21.08 -21.21
CA ALA A 129 -11.04 21.38 -21.52
C ALA A 129 -10.86 22.90 -21.58
N MET A 130 -9.88 23.44 -20.85
CA MET A 130 -9.55 24.86 -20.88
C MET A 130 -9.12 25.24 -22.31
N ARG A 131 -9.85 26.17 -22.93
CA ARG A 131 -9.41 26.83 -24.16
C ARG A 131 -8.33 27.84 -23.78
N VAL A 132 -7.08 27.54 -24.16
CA VAL A 132 -5.98 28.50 -24.10
C VAL A 132 -6.16 29.51 -25.23
N SER A 133 -6.29 30.80 -24.90
CA SER A 133 -6.36 31.89 -25.89
C SER A 133 -5.00 32.05 -26.58
N ARG A 134 -5.02 32.33 -27.89
CA ARG A 134 -3.80 32.62 -28.66
C ARG A 134 -3.34 34.06 -28.38
N PRO A 135 -2.03 34.32 -28.23
CA PRO A 135 -1.52 35.67 -28.03
C PRO A 135 -1.71 36.55 -29.27
N PRO A 136 -1.83 37.88 -29.12
CA PRO A 136 -2.08 38.79 -30.21
C PRO A 136 -0.87 38.89 -31.14
N ILE A 137 -1.15 38.89 -32.45
CA ILE A 137 -0.15 39.07 -33.50
C ILE A 137 0.13 40.57 -33.60
N LEU A 138 1.35 40.99 -33.25
CA LEU A 138 1.82 42.34 -33.50
C LEU A 138 2.03 42.53 -35.00
N LYS A 139 1.32 43.51 -35.59
CA LYS A 139 1.57 43.95 -36.96
C LYS A 139 2.82 44.83 -36.96
N ILE A 140 3.79 44.45 -37.78
CA ILE A 140 4.98 45.26 -38.13
C ILE A 140 4.55 46.31 -39.15
#